data_AF-A0A7K2MG09-F1
#
_entry.id   AF-A0A7K2MG09-F1
#
_cell.length_a   1.000
_cell.length_b   1.000
_cell.length_c   1.000
_cell.angle_alpha   90.00
_cell.angle_beta   90.00
_cell.angle_gamma   90.00
#
_symmetry.space_group_name_H-M   'P 1'
#
loop_
_entity.id
_entity.type
_entity.pdbx_description
1 polymer ?
#
loop_
_entity_poly.entity_id
_entity_poly.type
_entity_poly.pdbx_seq_one_letter_code
_entity_poly.pdbx_strand_id
1 'polypeptide(L)' 'LIAAFAADITDFARRCGVDRTVVVNVASTEPAPTGAGLPASSLYAAAALRAGCPYVNFTPSTGLHHPALAALADSSGV' A
#
# COMPACT_ATOMS: atom_id res chain seq x y z
N LEU A 1 0.47 1.03 12.14
CA LEU A 1 0.55 -0.06 11.14
C LEU A 1 1.27 0.39 9.87
N ILE A 2 0.89 1.48 9.21
CA ILE A 2 1.53 1.94 7.96
C ILE A 2 3.07 2.00 8.06
N ALA A 3 3.62 2.64 9.10
CA ALA A 3 5.07 2.76 9.26
C ALA A 3 5.78 1.40 9.44
N ALA A 4 5.14 0.45 10.13
CA ALA A 4 5.66 -0.90 10.30
C ALA A 4 5.67 -1.65 8.96
N PHE A 5 4.56 -1.63 8.23
CA PHE A 5 4.49 -2.27 6.91
C PHE A 5 5.46 -1.64 5.90
N ALA A 6 5.67 -0.32 5.95
CA ALA A 6 6.66 0.35 5.09
C ALA A 6 8.09 -0.08 5.44
N ALA A 7 8.39 -0.27 6.73
CA ALA A 7 9.67 -0.83 7.17
C ALA A 7 9.86 -2.26 6.67
N ASP A 8 8.81 -3.10 6.70
CA ASP A 8 8.86 -4.47 6.18
C ASP A 8 9.15 -4.50 4.67
N ILE A 9 8.50 -3.62 3.88
CA ILE A 9 8.74 -3.49 2.43
C ILE A 9 10.19 -3.05 2.16
N THR A 10 10.69 -2.07 2.91
CA THR A 10 12.05 -1.55 2.77
C THR A 10 13.09 -2.60 3.16
N ASP A 11 12.84 -3.35 4.24
CA ASP A 11 13.71 -4.43 4.68
C ASP A 11 13.73 -5.59 3.67
N PHE A 12 12.60 -5.94 3.08
CA PHE A 12 12.54 -6.92 1.99
C PHE A 12 13.44 -6.50 0.82
N ALA A 13 13.31 -5.25 0.34
CA ALA A 13 14.11 -4.74 -0.77
C ALA A 13 15.61 -4.84 -0.46
N ARG A 14 16.00 -4.43 0.76
CA ARG A 14 17.38 -4.51 1.25
C ARG A 14 17.91 -5.94 1.34
N ARG A 15 17.12 -6.86 1.91
CA ARG A 15 17.54 -8.27 2.07
C ARG A 15 17.68 -9.00 0.74
N CYS A 16 16.84 -8.67 -0.22
CA CYS A 16 16.88 -9.27 -1.56
C CYS A 16 17.90 -8.60 -2.49
N GLY A 17 18.40 -7.41 -2.16
CA GLY A 17 19.36 -6.67 -3.00
C GLY A 17 18.77 -6.26 -4.35
N VAL A 18 17.47 -5.95 -4.37
CA VAL A 18 16.74 -5.59 -5.61
C VAL A 18 16.75 -4.08 -5.82
N ASP A 19 16.91 -3.64 -7.06
CA ASP A 19 16.86 -2.22 -7.41
C ASP A 19 15.44 -1.63 -7.31
N ARG A 20 14.42 -2.47 -7.49
CA ARG A 20 13.01 -2.06 -7.49
C ARG A 20 12.12 -3.11 -6.85
N THR A 21 11.11 -2.62 -6.13
CA THR A 21 10.08 -3.42 -5.46
C THR A 21 8.70 -2.90 -5.85
N VAL A 22 7.76 -3.80 -6.13
CA VAL A 22 6.36 -3.49 -6.41
C VAL A 22 5.49 -4.28 -5.44
N VAL A 23 4.47 -3.64 -4.87
CA VAL A 23 3.51 -4.26 -3.96
C VAL A 23 2.25 -4.62 -4.73
N VAL A 24 1.86 -5.90 -4.73
CA VAL A 24 0.66 -6.37 -5.43
C VAL A 24 -0.32 -6.94 -4.42
N ASN A 25 -1.52 -6.37 -4.33
CA ASN A 25 -2.59 -6.92 -3.51
C ASN A 25 -3.34 -8.02 -4.26
N VAL A 26 -3.16 -9.25 -3.79
CA VAL A 26 -3.87 -10.48 -4.21
C VAL A 26 -4.55 -11.17 -3.02
N ALA A 27 -4.76 -10.44 -1.92
CA ALA A 27 -5.41 -10.97 -0.72
C ALA A 27 -6.92 -11.16 -0.94
N SER A 28 -7.62 -11.71 0.05
CA SER A 28 -9.08 -11.82 0.03
C SER A 28 -9.76 -10.46 -0.16
N THR A 29 -10.93 -10.46 -0.78
CA THR A 29 -11.73 -9.25 -0.99
C THR A 29 -12.20 -8.65 0.33
N GLU A 30 -12.22 -7.33 0.41
CA GLU A 30 -12.75 -6.60 1.56
C GLU A 30 -14.16 -6.06 1.28
N PRO A 31 -15.04 -5.98 2.28
CA PRO A 31 -16.29 -5.25 2.14
C PRO A 31 -16.03 -3.75 1.95
N ALA A 32 -17.03 -3.03 1.42
CA ALA A 32 -16.96 -1.58 1.32
C ALA A 32 -16.71 -0.96 2.72
N PRO A 33 -15.78 0.00 2.84
CA PRO A 33 -15.48 0.61 4.13
C PRO A 33 -16.66 1.46 4.63
N THR A 34 -17.06 1.26 5.88
CA THR A 34 -18.22 1.94 6.51
C THR A 34 -17.82 2.94 7.60
N GLY A 35 -16.52 3.15 7.83
CA GLY A 35 -16.01 4.02 8.89
C GLY A 35 -14.72 4.75 8.51
N ALA A 36 -14.16 5.50 9.47
CA ALA A 36 -12.98 6.34 9.25
C ALA A 36 -11.64 5.55 9.23
N GLY A 37 -11.67 4.26 9.61
CA GLY A 37 -10.50 3.41 9.60
C GLY A 37 -10.12 2.98 8.19
N LEU A 38 -8.82 2.98 7.89
CA LEU A 38 -8.33 2.42 6.64
C LEU A 38 -8.49 0.88 6.66
N PRO A 39 -9.06 0.27 5.62
CA PRO A 39 -9.06 -1.17 5.47
C PRO A 39 -7.63 -1.69 5.22
N ALA A 40 -7.41 -3.00 5.34
CA ALA A 40 -6.06 -3.57 5.27
C ALA A 40 -5.38 -3.30 3.91
N SER A 41 -6.12 -3.39 2.81
CA SER A 41 -5.64 -3.05 1.47
C SER A 41 -5.12 -1.61 1.39
N SER A 42 -5.82 -0.65 2.00
CA SER A 42 -5.41 0.76 2.04
C SER A 42 -4.24 1.00 2.99
N LEU A 43 -4.12 0.24 4.09
CA LEU A 43 -2.93 0.30 4.96
C LEU A 43 -1.66 -0.14 4.21
N TYR A 44 -1.75 -1.21 3.41
CA TYR A 44 -0.64 -1.67 2.57
C TYR A 44 -0.37 -0.72 1.39
N ALA A 45 -1.41 -0.16 0.78
CA ALA A 45 -1.25 0.86 -0.25
C ALA A 45 -0.49 2.08 0.29
N ALA A 46 -0.90 2.61 1.44
CA ALA A 46 -0.21 3.73 2.09
C ALA A 46 1.24 3.38 2.47
N ALA A 47 1.49 2.13 2.89
CA ALA A 47 2.83 1.66 3.22
C ALA A 47 3.73 1.58 1.98
N ALA A 48 3.19 1.09 0.85
CA ALA A 48 3.89 1.04 -0.43
C ALA A 48 4.29 2.45 -0.90
N LEU A 49 3.36 3.40 -0.88
CA LEU A 49 3.64 4.81 -1.21
C LEU A 49 4.74 5.39 -0.31
N ARG A 50 4.68 5.15 1.01
CA ARG A 50 5.73 5.59 1.94
C ARG A 50 7.09 4.93 1.71
N ALA A 51 7.10 3.70 1.22
CA ALA A 51 8.33 2.98 0.87
C ALA A 51 8.83 3.34 -0.55
N GLY A 52 8.19 4.28 -1.26
CA GLY A 52 8.55 4.61 -2.64
C GLY A 52 8.35 3.44 -3.61
N CYS A 53 7.41 2.54 -3.30
CA CYS A 53 7.14 1.35 -4.10
C CYS A 53 5.79 1.50 -4.80
N PRO A 54 5.70 1.21 -6.11
CA PRO A 54 4.42 1.14 -6.81
C PRO A 54 3.48 0.10 -6.17
N TYR A 55 2.19 0.39 -6.18
CA TYR A 55 1.14 -0.50 -5.67
C TYR A 55 0.14 -0.87 -6.77
N VAL A 56 -0.17 -2.15 -6.89
CA VAL A 56 -1.16 -2.66 -7.84
C VAL A 56 -2.22 -3.46 -7.08
N ASN A 57 -3.50 -3.20 -7.40
CA ASN A 57 -4.62 -3.87 -6.76
C ASN A 57 -5.27 -4.88 -7.73
N PHE A 58 -5.27 -6.17 -7.39
CA PHE A 58 -5.89 -7.24 -8.18
C PHE A 58 -7.21 -7.73 -7.58
N THR A 59 -7.80 -6.94 -6.68
CA THR A 59 -9.05 -7.27 -5.98
C THR A 59 -9.98 -6.05 -6.02
N PRO A 60 -11.29 -6.22 -5.79
CA PRO A 60 -12.22 -5.11 -5.59
C PRO A 60 -12.06 -4.42 -4.21
N SER A 61 -11.04 -4.79 -3.42
CA SER A 61 -10.75 -4.11 -2.14
C SER A 61 -10.36 -2.65 -2.38
N THR A 62 -10.48 -1.80 -1.36
CA THR A 62 -10.37 -0.34 -1.55
C THR A 62 -8.97 0.09 -2.02
N GLY A 63 -7.90 -0.46 -1.45
CA GLY A 63 -6.52 -0.18 -1.86
C GLY A 63 -6.20 1.32 -1.91
N LEU A 64 -5.59 1.77 -3.00
CA LEU A 64 -5.30 3.18 -3.29
C LEU A 64 -6.53 4.04 -3.55
N HIS A 65 -7.70 3.45 -3.83
CA HIS A 65 -8.92 4.22 -4.10
C HIS A 65 -9.53 4.85 -2.84
N HIS A 66 -8.96 4.62 -1.66
CA HIS A 66 -9.44 5.24 -0.42
C HIS A 66 -9.15 6.75 -0.43
N PRO A 67 -10.14 7.64 -0.25
CA PRO A 67 -9.95 9.09 -0.39
C PRO A 67 -8.84 9.68 0.49
N ALA A 68 -8.65 9.14 1.70
CA ALA A 68 -7.58 9.58 2.61
C ALA A 68 -6.15 9.36 2.07
N LEU A 69 -5.97 8.58 0.99
CA LEU A 69 -4.67 8.34 0.37
C LEU A 69 -4.40 9.21 -0.86
N ALA A 70 -5.38 9.97 -1.35
CA ALA A 70 -5.25 10.76 -2.58
C ALA A 70 -4.04 11.70 -2.54
N ALA A 71 -3.96 12.55 -1.50
CA ALA A 71 -2.84 13.48 -1.34
C ALA A 71 -1.48 12.77 -1.20
N LEU A 72 -1.44 11.60 -0.55
CA LEU A 72 -0.22 10.84 -0.42
C LEU A 72 0.21 10.28 -1.78
N ALA A 73 -0.72 9.70 -2.55
CA ALA A 73 -0.46 9.17 -3.89
C ALA A 73 0.09 10.27 -4.81
N ASP A 74 -0.56 11.43 -4.86
CA ASP A 74 -0.15 12.57 -5.69
C ASP A 74 1.28 13.05 -5.35
N SER A 75 1.64 13.04 -4.06
CA SER A 75 2.96 13.49 -3.59
C SER A 75 4.07 12.43 -3.67
N SER A 76 3.72 11.16 -3.90
CA SER A 76 4.65 10.03 -3.73
C SER A 76 5.65 9.83 -4.88
N GLY A 77 5.33 10.35 -6.07
CA GLY A 77 6.18 10.23 -7.26
C GLY A 77 6.27 8.81 -7.85
N VAL A 78 5.40 7.90 -7.41
CA VAL A 78 5.25 6.53 -7.92
C VAL A 78 3.87 6.28 -8.50
#